data_AF-A0A2E9GU94-F1
#
_entry.id   AF-A0A2E9GU94-F1
#
_cell.length_a   1.000
_cell.length_b   1.000
_cell.length_c   1.000
_cell.angle_alpha   90.00
_cell.angle_beta   90.00
_cell.angle_gamma   90.00
#
_symmetry.space_group_name_H-M   'P 1'
#
loop_
_entity.id
_entity.type
_entity.pdbx_description
1 polymer ?
#
loop_
_entity_poly.entity_id
_entity_poly.type
_entity_poly.pdbx_seq_one_letter_code
_entity_poly.pdbx_strand_id
1 'polypeptide(L)' 'MLASPPHSEPLRCDFCGEASDRVRRVALDRGYDRLQIPHRELYACEPCSEVKERHRLGLSRG' A
#
# COMPACT_ATOMS: atom_id res chain seq x y z
N MET A 1 0.55 34.76 -2.55
CA MET A 1 1.56 33.69 -2.58
C MET A 1 1.70 33.17 -1.15
N LEU A 2 1.02 32.08 -0.77
CA LEU A 2 1.11 31.56 0.59
C LEU A 2 1.37 30.05 0.55
N ALA A 3 2.60 29.72 0.95
CA ALA A 3 3.15 28.48 1.49
C ALA A 3 2.67 27.15 0.88
N SER A 4 3.59 26.51 0.16
CA SER A 4 3.55 25.06 -0.10
C SER A 4 3.34 24.29 1.21
N PRO A 5 2.49 23.24 1.22
CA PRO A 5 2.16 22.47 2.42
C PRO A 5 3.42 21.82 3.05
N PRO A 6 3.37 21.54 4.36
CA PRO A 6 4.54 21.14 5.15
C PRO A 6 5.14 19.84 4.59
N HIS A 7 6.47 19.73 4.70
CA HIS A 7 7.24 18.54 4.38
C HIS A 7 6.56 17.30 4.97
N SER A 8 5.82 16.58 4.12
CA SER A 8 5.24 15.28 4.47
C SER A 8 6.42 14.38 4.83
N GLU A 9 6.48 13.96 6.10
CA GLU A 9 7.47 12.96 6.51
C GLU A 9 7.38 11.77 5.55
N PRO A 10 8.53 11.25 5.07
CA PRO A 10 8.51 10.19 4.08
C PRO A 10 7.78 8.97 4.64
N LEU A 11 6.70 8.58 3.99
CA LEU A 11 5.87 7.46 4.37
C LEU A 11 6.63 6.16 4.06
N ARG A 12 6.64 5.21 4.99
CA ARG A 12 7.34 3.95 4.79
C ARG A 12 6.41 2.90 4.22
N CYS A 13 6.89 2.20 3.21
CA CYS A 13 6.22 1.03 2.67
C CYS A 13 6.39 -0.16 3.63
N ASP A 14 5.29 -0.78 4.06
CA ASP A 14 5.32 -1.99 4.90
C ASP A 14 5.79 -3.25 4.13
N PHE A 15 5.93 -3.16 2.80
CA PHE A 15 6.33 -4.29 1.93
C PHE A 15 7.81 -4.28 1.56
N CYS A 16 8.32 -3.16 1.03
CA CYS A 16 9.73 -3.03 0.68
C CYS A 16 10.56 -2.30 1.75
N GLY A 17 9.93 -1.65 2.73
CA GLY A 17 10.61 -0.87 3.77
C GLY A 17 11.11 0.51 3.33
N GLU A 18 10.94 0.86 2.05
CA GLU A 18 11.44 2.12 1.50
C GLU A 18 10.59 3.33 1.90
N ALA A 19 11.28 4.47 2.03
CA ALA A 19 10.69 5.78 2.21
C ALA A 19 10.12 6.29 0.88
N SER A 20 8.87 6.76 0.90
CA SER A 20 8.18 7.28 -0.26
C SER A 20 7.30 8.46 0.11
N ASP A 21 7.19 9.46 -0.77
CA ASP A 21 6.28 10.58 -0.59
C ASP A 21 4.80 10.15 -0.61
N ARG A 22 4.52 8.96 -1.16
CA ARG A 22 3.16 8.44 -1.34
C ARG A 22 3.11 6.95 -1.05
N VAL A 23 2.29 6.58 -0.08
CA VAL A 23 1.87 5.18 0.13
C VAL A 23 0.37 5.06 -0.05
N ARG A 24 -0.08 3.91 -0.54
CA ARG A 24 -1.48 3.55 -0.70
C ARG A 24 -1.81 2.43 0.27
N ARG A 25 -3.00 2.47 0.85
CA ARG A 25 -3.53 1.39 1.68
C ARG A 25 -3.80 0.18 0.80
N VAL A 26 -3.26 -0.98 1.14
CA VAL A 26 -3.45 -2.21 0.36
C VAL A 26 -4.19 -3.25 1.17
N ALA A 27 -5.37 -3.64 0.70
CA ALA A 27 -6.10 -4.77 1.26
C ALA A 27 -5.33 -6.08 0.98
N LEU A 28 -5.11 -6.88 2.01
CA LEU A 28 -4.53 -8.22 1.88
C LEU A 28 -5.59 -9.17 1.34
N ASP A 29 -5.64 -9.34 0.02
CA ASP A 29 -6.51 -10.30 -0.63
C ASP A 29 -5.89 -11.70 -0.52
N ARG A 30 -6.21 -12.42 0.56
CA ARG A 30 -6.26 -13.90 0.71
C ARG A 30 -6.35 -14.23 2.21
N GLY A 31 -7.46 -14.85 2.63
CA GLY A 31 -7.70 -15.22 4.03
C GLY A 31 -8.46 -14.16 4.85
N TYR A 32 -9.27 -13.33 4.18
CA TYR A 32 -10.27 -12.44 4.79
C TYR A 32 -11.36 -13.29 5.45
N ASP A 33 -11.01 -13.98 6.52
CA ASP A 33 -11.96 -14.65 7.39
C ASP A 33 -12.73 -13.54 8.09
N ARG A 34 -13.89 -13.23 7.51
CA ARG A 34 -14.79 -12.19 7.94
C ARG A 34 -15.30 -12.59 9.32
N LEU A 35 -14.65 -12.15 10.40
CA LEU A 35 -15.31 -11.53 11.57
C LEU A 35 -14.46 -11.37 12.85
N GLN A 36 -13.22 -11.86 12.98
CA GLN A 36 -12.63 -11.97 14.33
C GLN A 36 -11.21 -11.43 14.59
N ILE A 37 -10.50 -10.85 13.60
CA ILE A 37 -9.11 -10.39 13.83
C ILE A 37 -8.99 -8.90 13.51
N PRO A 38 -8.45 -8.06 14.41
CA PRO A 38 -8.12 -6.67 14.07
C PRO A 38 -7.06 -6.68 12.96
N HIS A 39 -7.48 -6.45 11.73
CA HIS A 39 -6.58 -6.40 10.59
C HIS A 39 -5.77 -5.11 10.67
N ARG A 40 -4.44 -5.24 10.77
CA ARG A 40 -3.53 -4.10 10.65
C ARG A 40 -3.59 -3.57 9.22
N GLU A 41 -3.95 -2.31 9.07
CA GLU A 41 -3.91 -1.61 7.78
C GLU A 41 -2.44 -1.58 7.31
N LEU A 42 -2.16 -2.17 6.15
CA LEU A 42 -0.82 -2.13 5.54
C LEU A 42 -0.76 -1.08 4.44
N TYR A 43 0.34 -0.35 4.41
CA TYR A 43 0.60 0.69 3.42
C TYR A 43 1.72 0.24 2.48
N ALA A 44 1.47 0.31 1.19
CA ALA A 44 2.46 0.00 0.16
C ALA A 44 2.80 1.26 -0.63
N CYS A 45 4.06 1.40 -1.03
CA CYS A 45 4.42 2.34 -2.07
C CYS A 45 3.72 1.97 -3.39
N GLU A 46 3.66 2.94 -4.30
CA GLU A 46 3.05 2.78 -5.63
C GLU A 46 3.47 1.48 -6.36
N PRO A 47 4.78 1.14 -6.50
CA PRO A 47 5.16 -0.07 -7.22
C PRO A 47 4.70 -1.35 -6.52
N CYS A 48 4.79 -1.43 -5.18
CA CYS A 48 4.32 -2.59 -4.42
C CYS A 48 2.80 -2.75 -4.50
N SER A 49 2.06 -1.64 -4.49
CA SER A 49 0.61 -1.64 -4.70
C SER A 49 0.26 -2.14 -6.09
N GLU A 50 0.94 -1.66 -7.14
CA GLU A 50 0.68 -2.09 -8.51
C GLU A 50 0.98 -3.58 -8.73
N VAL A 51 2.07 -4.11 -8.18
CA VAL A 51 2.38 -5.55 -8.25
C VAL A 51 1.23 -6.37 -7.68
N LYS A 52 0.70 -5.97 -6.51
CA LYS A 52 -0.44 -6.63 -5.87
C LYS A 52 -1.73 -6.49 -6.66
N GLU A 53 -2.05 -5.30 -7.16
CA GLU A 53 -3.23 -5.07 -7.99
C GLU A 53 -3.16 -5.87 -9.29
N ARG A 54 -2.00 -5.93 -9.97
CA ARG A 54 -1.81 -6.82 -11.14
C ARG A 54 -2.03 -8.29 -10.81
N HIS A 55 -1.53 -8.74 -9.65
CA HIS A 55 -1.73 -10.11 -9.18
C HIS A 55 -3.20 -10.39 -8.82
N ARG A 56 -3.92 -9.41 -8.23
CA ARG A 56 -5.36 -9.49 -7.95
C ARG A 56 -6.18 -9.55 -9.25
N LEU A 57 -5.85 -8.72 -10.24
CA LEU A 57 -6.51 -8.67 -11.53
C LEU A 57 -6.19 -9.90 -12.42
N GLY A 58 -5.35 -10.83 -11.95
CA GLY A 58 -4.92 -11.98 -12.74
C GLY A 58 -4.10 -11.59 -13.99
N LEU A 59 -3.58 -10.36 -14.03
CA LEU A 59 -2.79 -9.83 -15.14
C LEU A 59 -1.33 -10.29 -15.12
N SER A 60 -0.94 -11.08 -14.12
CA SER A 60 0.21 -11.98 -14.22
C SER A 60 -0.12 -13.10 -15.22
N ARG A 61 -0.14 -12.76 -16.51
CA ARG A 61 -0.12 -13.71 -17.63
C ARG A 61 1.15 -14.54 -17.48
N GLY A 62 0.97 -15.86 -17.42
CA GLY A 62 2.04 -16.83 -17.64
C GLY A 62 2.64 -16.71 -19.04
#